data_AF-A0A965M5N7-F1
#
_entry.id   AF-A0A965M5N7-F1
#
_cell.length_a   1.000
_cell.length_b   1.000
_cell.length_c   1.000
_cell.angle_alpha   90.00
_cell.angle_beta   90.00
_cell.angle_gamma   90.00
#
_symmetry.space_group_name_H-M   'P 1'
#
loop_
_entity.id
_entity.type
_entity.pdbx_description
1 polymer ?
#
loop_
_entity_poly.entity_id
_entity_poly.type
_entity_poly.pdbx_seq_one_letter_code
_entity_poly.pdbx_strand_id
1 'polypeptide(L)'
;MDTFEKLEVWRDSKDLAVEIYRSFRSCRDFSFRDQIRRAAVSVPANIAEGLERNSPAECKNFMGFAKGSAGEVRTFLCLAEELELLDKDRARRLREQALRVSKRLHGFIHYLESRFLLNRKFAKSITPPA
;
A
#
# COMPACT_ATOMS: atom_id res chain seq x y z
N MET A 1 -17.95 -9.30 11.31
CA MET A 1 -16.50 -9.25 11.06
C MET A 1 -16.28 -8.21 9.98
N ASP A 2 -15.60 -7.11 10.28
CA ASP A 2 -15.27 -6.12 9.25
C ASP A 2 -14.00 -6.55 8.55
N THR A 3 -14.13 -6.86 7.26
CA THR A 3 -13.06 -7.42 6.45
C THR A 3 -12.24 -6.30 5.82
N PHE A 4 -10.96 -6.57 5.51
CA PHE A 4 -10.05 -5.56 4.97
C PHE A 4 -10.54 -4.97 3.63
N GLU A 5 -11.39 -5.70 2.89
CA GLU A 5 -11.97 -5.28 1.61
C GLU A 5 -12.87 -4.05 1.74
N LYS A 6 -13.37 -3.75 2.94
CA LYS A 6 -14.15 -2.53 3.21
C LYS A 6 -13.26 -1.28 3.32
N LEU A 7 -11.96 -1.43 3.57
CA LEU A 7 -11.05 -0.30 3.74
C LEU A 7 -10.83 0.43 2.42
N GLU A 8 -10.98 1.76 2.45
CA GLU A 8 -10.75 2.58 1.26
C GLU A 8 -9.30 2.51 0.76
N VAL A 9 -8.32 2.43 1.67
CA VAL A 9 -6.91 2.30 1.29
C VAL A 9 -6.64 0.98 0.58
N TRP A 10 -7.31 -0.11 0.97
CA TRP A 10 -7.20 -1.39 0.28
C TRP A 10 -7.86 -1.34 -1.10
N ARG A 11 -9.07 -0.78 -1.20
CA ARG A 11 -9.80 -0.65 -2.48
C ARG A 11 -9.00 0.15 -3.51
N ASP A 12 -8.48 1.32 -3.12
CA ASP A 12 -7.62 2.15 -3.99
C ASP A 12 -6.35 1.41 -4.42
N SER A 13 -5.74 0.64 -3.50
CA SER A 13 -4.51 -0.13 -3.78
C SER A 13 -4.78 -1.28 -4.75
N LYS A 14 -5.91 -1.96 -4.60
CA LYS A 14 -6.36 -3.02 -5.51
C LYS A 14 -6.68 -2.44 -6.89
N ASP A 15 -7.37 -1.32 -6.96
CA ASP A 15 -7.66 -0.64 -8.23
C ASP A 15 -6.39 -0.16 -8.92
N LEU A 16 -5.40 0.35 -8.17
CA LEU A 16 -4.08 0.69 -8.70
C LEU A 16 -3.40 -0.54 -9.32
N ALA A 17 -3.41 -1.68 -8.62
CA ALA A 17 -2.83 -2.92 -9.15
C ALA A 17 -3.50 -3.35 -10.47
N VAL A 18 -4.83 -3.29 -10.54
CA VAL A 18 -5.59 -3.60 -11.76
C VAL A 18 -5.18 -2.68 -12.91
N GLU A 19 -5.09 -1.37 -12.67
CA GLU A 19 -4.72 -0.41 -13.72
C GLU A 19 -3.27 -0.56 -14.19
N ILE A 20 -2.35 -0.95 -13.30
CA ILE A 20 -0.97 -1.32 -13.70
C ILE A 20 -1.00 -2.54 -14.62
N TYR A 21 -1.75 -3.60 -14.28
CA TYR A 21 -1.85 -4.79 -15.12
C TYR A 21 -2.42 -4.48 -16.51
N ARG A 22 -3.44 -3.63 -16.58
CA ARG A 22 -4.07 -3.17 -17.82
C ARG A 22 -3.10 -2.33 -18.65
N SER A 23 -2.43 -1.36 -18.02
CA SER A 23 -1.53 -0.41 -18.69
C SER A 23 -0.32 -1.10 -19.32
N PHE A 24 0.20 -2.16 -18.68
CA PHE A 24 1.36 -2.91 -19.18
C PHE A 24 0.97 -4.24 -19.86
N ARG A 25 -0.29 -4.44 -20.26
CA ARG A 25 -0.75 -5.69 -20.91
C ARG A 25 0.02 -5.99 -22.20
N SER A 26 0.26 -4.97 -23.03
CA SER A 26 0.96 -5.08 -24.32
C SER A 26 2.47 -4.78 -24.25
N CYS A 27 3.00 -4.47 -23.06
CA CYS A 27 4.42 -4.20 -22.88
C CYS A 27 5.24 -5.47 -23.21
N ARG A 28 6.21 -5.33 -24.12
CA ARG A 28 7.11 -6.40 -24.57
C ARG A 28 8.38 -6.53 -23.72
N ASP A 29 8.69 -5.52 -22.91
CA ASP A 29 9.71 -5.65 -21.87
C ASP A 29 9.13 -6.46 -20.70
N PHE A 30 9.30 -7.77 -20.78
CA PHE A 30 8.78 -8.72 -19.80
C PHE A 30 9.39 -8.51 -18.41
N SER A 31 10.67 -8.13 -18.34
CA SER A 31 11.36 -7.91 -17.07
C SER A 31 10.79 -6.70 -16.34
N PHE A 32 10.68 -5.57 -17.05
CA PHE A 32 10.09 -4.34 -16.49
C PHE A 32 8.63 -4.56 -16.07
N ARG A 33 7.84 -5.14 -16.97
CA ARG A 33 6.43 -5.44 -16.74
C ARG A 33 6.22 -6.28 -15.49
N ASP A 34 7.05 -7.31 -15.28
CA ASP A 34 6.89 -8.20 -14.13
C ASP A 34 7.36 -7.54 -12.83
N GLN A 35 8.36 -6.66 -12.86
CA GLN A 35 8.78 -5.88 -11.70
C GLN A 35 7.67 -4.93 -11.22
N ILE A 36 7.11 -4.11 -12.12
CA ILE A 36 6.06 -3.16 -11.73
C ILE A 36 4.77 -3.86 -11.29
N ARG A 37 4.42 -4.99 -11.92
CA ARG A 37 3.24 -5.78 -11.53
C ARG A 37 3.38 -6.40 -10.14
N ARG A 38 4.56 -6.92 -9.80
CA ARG A 38 4.84 -7.46 -8.46
C ARG A 38 4.77 -6.35 -7.40
N ALA A 39 5.40 -5.20 -7.66
CA ALA A 39 5.31 -4.05 -6.77
C ALA A 39 3.84 -3.61 -6.57
N ALA A 40 3.05 -3.56 -7.64
CA ALA A 40 1.66 -3.12 -7.56
C ALA A 40 0.75 -4.08 -6.77
N VAL A 41 0.87 -5.40 -6.98
CA VAL A 41 0.08 -6.41 -6.23
C VAL A 41 0.52 -6.51 -4.77
N SER A 42 1.80 -6.27 -4.50
CA SER A 42 2.35 -6.24 -3.14
C SER A 42 1.64 -5.21 -2.25
N VAL A 43 1.15 -4.09 -2.79
CA VAL A 43 0.47 -3.04 -2.00
C VAL A 43 -0.81 -3.56 -1.33
N PRO A 44 -1.87 -4.00 -2.05
CA PRO A 44 -3.07 -4.54 -1.42
C PRO A 44 -2.82 -5.86 -0.67
N ALA A 45 -1.85 -6.68 -1.12
CA ALA A 45 -1.52 -7.94 -0.45
C ALA A 45 -0.95 -7.70 0.96
N ASN A 46 0.01 -6.79 1.12
CA ASN A 46 0.55 -6.42 2.43
C ASN A 46 -0.52 -5.76 3.33
N ILE A 47 -1.46 -5.00 2.76
CA ILE A 47 -2.57 -4.44 3.56
C ILE A 47 -3.42 -5.57 4.15
N ALA A 48 -3.84 -6.52 3.32
CA ALA A 48 -4.63 -7.67 3.78
C ALA A 48 -3.86 -8.49 4.81
N GLU A 49 -2.62 -8.87 4.49
CA GLU A 49 -1.79 -9.68 5.38
C GLU A 49 -1.56 -9.01 6.74
N GLY A 50 -1.30 -7.70 6.76
CA GLY A 50 -1.13 -6.95 8.00
C GLY A 50 -2.35 -6.94 8.89
N LEU A 51 -3.55 -6.86 8.31
CA LEU A 51 -4.82 -6.84 9.04
C LEU A 51 -5.23 -8.20 9.59
N GLU A 52 -4.75 -9.28 8.96
CA GLU A 52 -4.89 -10.66 9.45
C GLU A 52 -3.84 -11.02 10.53
N ARG A 53 -2.89 -10.12 10.85
CA ARG A 53 -1.90 -10.35 11.93
C ARG A 53 -2.50 -10.09 13.31
N ASN A 54 -2.03 -10.88 14.28
CA ASN A 54 -2.48 -10.80 15.67
C ASN A 54 -1.89 -9.60 16.42
N SER A 55 -0.71 -9.11 16.04
CA SER A 55 -0.05 -8.04 16.76
C SER A 55 -0.18 -6.67 16.07
N PRO A 56 -0.47 -5.62 16.86
CA PRO A 56 -0.29 -4.22 16.51
C PRO A 56 0.96 -3.86 15.71
N ALA A 57 2.11 -4.37 16.18
CA ALA A 57 3.41 -4.01 15.65
C ALA A 57 3.64 -4.66 14.27
N GLU A 58 3.23 -5.92 14.10
CA GLU A 58 3.28 -6.58 12.80
C GLU A 58 2.36 -5.91 11.80
N CYS A 59 1.09 -5.63 12.17
CA CYS A 59 0.16 -4.91 11.29
C CYS A 59 0.78 -3.60 10.78
N LYS A 60 1.43 -2.85 11.66
CA LYS A 60 2.15 -1.62 11.28
C LYS A 60 3.30 -1.88 10.30
N ASN A 61 4.11 -2.91 10.53
CA ASN A 61 5.22 -3.27 9.64
C ASN A 61 4.71 -3.58 8.23
N PHE A 62 3.63 -4.35 8.11
CA PHE A 62 2.97 -4.65 6.85
C PHE A 62 2.43 -3.40 6.14
N MET A 63 1.84 -2.44 6.86
CA MET A 63 1.48 -1.14 6.27
C MET A 63 2.71 -0.37 5.76
N GLY A 64 3.84 -0.50 6.46
CA GLY A 64 5.14 0.02 6.03
C GLY A 64 5.61 -0.60 4.72
N PHE A 65 5.53 -1.93 4.59
CA PHE A 65 5.86 -2.64 3.35
C PHE A 65 4.94 -2.25 2.20
N ALA A 66 3.62 -2.16 2.44
CA ALA A 66 2.66 -1.66 1.45
C ALA A 66 3.03 -0.24 0.97
N LYS A 67 3.41 0.65 1.90
CA LYS A 67 3.82 2.02 1.57
C LYS A 67 5.12 2.04 0.75
N GLY A 68 6.07 1.15 1.07
CA GLY A 68 7.30 0.94 0.31
C GLY A 68 7.01 0.51 -1.13
N SER A 69 6.20 -0.52 -1.32
CA SER A 69 5.79 -1.01 -2.65
C SER A 69 5.02 0.06 -3.45
N ALA A 70 4.20 0.91 -2.81
CA ALA A 70 3.59 2.05 -3.50
C ALA A 70 4.64 3.07 -3.98
N GLY A 71 5.74 3.23 -3.26
CA GLY A 71 6.91 4.00 -3.68
C GLY A 71 7.60 3.38 -4.91
N GLU A 72 7.83 2.07 -4.91
CA GLU A 72 8.40 1.33 -6.04
C GLU A 72 7.54 1.50 -7.31
N VAL A 73 6.22 1.35 -7.21
CA VAL A 73 5.30 1.57 -8.32
C VAL A 73 5.47 2.98 -8.91
N ARG A 74 5.61 4.01 -8.07
CA ARG A 74 5.84 5.38 -8.54
C ARG A 74 7.17 5.51 -9.27
N THR A 75 8.24 4.90 -8.76
CA THR A 75 9.56 4.88 -9.41
C THR A 75 9.47 4.22 -10.79
N PHE A 76 8.86 3.05 -10.89
CA PHE A 76 8.66 2.38 -12.18
C PHE A 76 7.79 3.21 -13.12
N LEU A 77 6.75 3.90 -12.65
CA LEU A 77 5.96 4.78 -13.51
C LEU A 77 6.73 6.02 -14.01
N CYS A 78 7.75 6.49 -13.29
CA CYS A 78 8.66 7.50 -13.84
C CYS A 78 9.52 6.89 -14.94
N LEU A 79 10.13 5.73 -14.69
CA LEU A 79 10.95 5.03 -15.68
C LEU A 79 10.16 4.65 -16.93
N ALA A 80 8.91 4.22 -16.78
CA ALA A 80 8.05 3.85 -17.90
C ALA A 80 7.72 5.04 -18.82
N GLU A 81 7.66 6.26 -18.28
CA GLU A 81 7.50 7.48 -19.07
C GLU A 81 8.79 7.78 -19.86
N GLU A 82 9.95 7.79 -19.18
CA GLU A 82 11.25 8.07 -19.80
C GLU A 82 11.67 7.04 -20.85
N LEU A 83 11.28 5.77 -20.65
CA LEU A 83 11.53 4.67 -21.59
C LEU A 83 10.43 4.52 -22.66
N GLU A 84 9.46 5.44 -22.70
CA GLU A 84 8.32 5.41 -23.63
C GLU A 84 7.50 4.11 -23.59
N LEU A 85 7.55 3.38 -22.47
CA LEU A 85 6.76 2.16 -22.22
C LEU A 85 5.31 2.48 -21.89
N LEU A 86 5.03 3.72 -21.49
CA LEU A 86 3.70 4.21 -21.15
C LEU A 86 3.56 5.70 -21.51
N ASP A 87 2.42 6.06 -22.10
CA ASP A 87 2.06 7.45 -22.37
C ASP A 87 2.20 8.35 -21.12
N LYS A 88 2.73 9.56 -21.32
CA LYS A 88 3.01 10.54 -20.26
C LYS A 88 1.79 10.86 -19.40
N ASP A 89 0.63 11.07 -20.01
CA ASP A 89 -0.58 11.39 -19.29
C ASP A 89 -1.09 10.20 -18.46
N ARG A 90 -1.00 8.98 -19.02
CA ARG A 90 -1.31 7.76 -18.27
C ARG A 90 -0.33 7.51 -17.13
N ALA A 91 0.98 7.70 -17.37
CA ALA A 91 2.02 7.57 -16.34
C ALA A 91 1.79 8.55 -15.19
N ARG A 92 1.52 9.83 -15.50
CA ARG A 92 1.18 10.86 -14.50
C ARG A 92 -0.03 10.50 -13.67
N ARG A 93 -1.15 10.11 -14.29
CA ARG A 93 -2.38 9.71 -13.56
C ARG A 93 -2.14 8.55 -12.60
N LEU A 94 -1.40 7.53 -13.04
CA LEU A 94 -1.06 6.39 -12.18
C LEU A 94 -0.12 6.78 -11.03
N ARG A 95 0.82 7.71 -11.26
CA ARG A 95 1.68 8.24 -10.18
C ARG A 95 0.86 9.00 -9.14
N GLU A 96 -0.12 9.79 -9.56
CA GLU A 96 -1.04 10.49 -8.66
C GLU A 96 -1.87 9.50 -7.84
N GLN A 97 -2.37 8.41 -8.45
CA GLN A 97 -3.07 7.34 -7.75
C GLN A 97 -2.17 6.63 -6.73
N ALA A 98 -0.95 6.24 -7.12
CA ALA A 98 0.00 5.61 -6.22
C ALA A 98 0.43 6.54 -5.07
N LEU A 99 0.55 7.85 -5.32
CA LEU A 99 0.79 8.84 -4.27
C LEU A 99 -0.38 8.95 -3.30
N ARG A 100 -1.63 8.91 -3.79
CA ARG A 100 -2.84 8.91 -2.95
C ARG A 100 -2.86 7.70 -2.03
N VAL A 101 -2.58 6.51 -2.56
CA VAL A 101 -2.45 5.27 -1.79
C VAL A 101 -1.37 5.40 -0.72
N SER A 102 -0.18 5.90 -1.08
CA SER A 102 0.93 6.12 -0.14
C SER A 102 0.56 7.08 1.00
N LYS A 103 -0.16 8.17 0.70
CA LYS A 103 -0.67 9.12 1.70
C LYS A 103 -1.70 8.47 2.64
N ARG A 104 -2.63 7.68 2.10
CA ARG A 104 -3.61 6.93 2.90
C ARG A 104 -2.95 5.92 3.82
N LEU A 105 -1.97 5.17 3.31
CA LEU A 105 -1.17 4.23 4.12
C LEU A 105 -0.42 4.95 5.24
N HIS A 106 0.17 6.11 4.96
CA HIS A 106 0.84 6.90 5.97
C HIS A 106 -0.11 7.37 7.07
N GLY A 107 -1.29 7.88 6.72
CA GLY A 107 -2.33 8.22 7.69
C GLY A 107 -2.80 7.01 8.49
N PHE A 108 -2.93 5.86 7.85
CA PHE A 108 -3.34 4.63 8.52
C PHE A 108 -2.29 4.12 9.51
N ILE A 109 -1.00 4.18 9.16
CA ILE A 109 0.12 3.88 10.08
C ILE A 109 0.04 4.75 11.33
N HIS A 110 -0.15 6.06 11.17
CA HIS A 110 -0.25 6.98 12.30
C HIS A 110 -1.49 6.76 13.15
N TYR A 111 -2.62 6.41 12.53
CA TYR A 111 -3.84 6.02 13.23
C TYR A 111 -3.59 4.79 14.12
N LEU A 112 -2.93 3.76 13.58
CA LEU A 112 -2.57 2.55 14.31
C LEU A 112 -1.64 2.87 15.49
N GLU A 113 -0.58 3.65 15.26
CA GLU A 113 0.35 4.10 16.31
C GLU A 113 -0.36 4.81 17.46
N SER A 114 -1.25 5.75 17.13
CA SER A 114 -2.00 6.54 18.11
C SER A 114 -2.88 5.64 18.97
N ARG A 115 -3.57 4.68 18.34
CA ARG A 115 -4.44 3.71 19.04
C ARG A 115 -3.65 2.75 19.92
N PHE A 116 -2.45 2.34 19.52
CA PHE A 116 -1.58 1.51 20.37
C PHE A 116 -1.04 2.26 21.59
N LEU A 117 -0.66 3.53 21.42
CA LEU A 117 -0.22 4.38 22.52
C LEU A 117 -1.34 4.61 23.54
N LEU A 118 -2.57 4.85 23.06
CA LEU A 118 -3.77 4.93 23.90
C LEU A 118 -3.98 3.64 24.69
N ASN A 119 -4.03 2.48 24.02
CA ASN A 119 -4.25 1.20 24.68
C ASN A 119 -3.17 0.88 25.73
N ARG A 120 -1.89 1.21 25.48
CA ARG A 120 -0.81 1.03 26.46
C ARG A 120 -0.95 1.94 27.68
N LYS A 121 -1.39 3.19 27.51
CA LYS A 121 -1.64 4.11 28.62
C LYS A 121 -2.79 3.62 29.51
N PHE A 122 -3.89 3.18 28.90
CA PHE A 122 -5.02 2.57 29.62
C PHE A 122 -4.63 1.28 30.34
N ALA A 123 -3.86 0.39 29.70
CA ALA A 123 -3.41 -0.85 30.35
C ALA A 123 -2.49 -0.60 31.56
N LYS A 124 -1.71 0.49 31.57
CA LYS A 124 -0.87 0.89 32.71
C LYS A 124 -1.65 1.54 33.86
N SER A 125 -2.77 2.22 33.58
CA SER A 125 -3.61 2.84 34.61
C SER A 125 -4.51 1.82 35.34
N ILE A 126 -4.67 0.63 34.80
CA ILE A 126 -5.38 -0.49 35.44
C ILE A 126 -4.33 -1.43 36.03
N THR A 127 -3.63 -0.97 37.08
CA THR A 127 -2.90 -1.91 37.95
C THR A 127 -3.93 -2.49 38.93
N PRO A 128 -4.08 -3.81 39.03
CA PRO A 128 -5.01 -4.38 40.01
C PRO A 128 -4.57 -3.95 41.42
N PRO A 129 -5.51 -3.61 42.32
CA PRO A 129 -5.17 -3.41 43.73
C PRO A 129 -4.54 -4.70 44.28
N ALA A 130 -3.50 -4.51 45.09
CA ALA A 130 -2.65 -5.57 45.66
C ALA A 130 -3.45 -6.65 46.41
#